data_AF-A0A2E0Y3Y3-F1
#
_entry.id   AF-A0A2E0Y3Y3-F1
#
_cell.length_a   1.000
_cell.length_b   1.000
_cell.length_c   1.000
_cell.angle_alpha   90.00
_cell.angle_beta   90.00
_cell.angle_gamma   90.00
#
_symmetry.space_group_name_H-M   'P 1'
#
loop_
_entity.id
_entity.type
_entity.pdbx_description
1 polymer ?
#
loop_
_entity_poly.entity_id
_entity_poly.type
_entity_poly.pdbx_seq_one_letter_code
_entity_poly.pdbx_strand_id
1 'polypeptide(L)'
;MDWERYKALCDAPDVCSRWLLEQTLELLEAHPAAERLRAALATAPVEKPADHRGGAPTDMFLMNLSLEEVAGVRRRIEQAVARGETTSATGRRGLGGFAEAWREYEAHLLGVPMTPDFRPDGG
;
A
#
# COMPACT_ATOMS: atom_id res chain seq x y z
N MET A 1 -1.37 -20.98 -6.93
CA MET A 1 -0.45 -20.72 -5.80
C MET A 1 -0.97 -21.43 -4.54
N ASP A 2 -0.11 -21.89 -3.63
CA ASP A 2 -0.55 -22.38 -2.31
C ASP A 2 -0.78 -21.23 -1.30
N TRP A 3 -1.44 -21.53 -0.19
CA TRP A 3 -1.80 -20.53 0.83
C TRP A 3 -0.62 -19.93 1.58
N GLU A 4 0.42 -20.73 1.85
CA GLU A 4 1.57 -20.27 2.61
C GLU A 4 2.34 -19.22 1.82
N ARG A 5 2.61 -19.51 0.55
CA ARG A 5 3.25 -18.59 -0.38
C ARG A 5 2.41 -17.34 -0.63
N TYR A 6 1.10 -17.49 -0.78
CA TYR A 6 0.20 -16.34 -0.97
C TYR A 6 0.23 -15.40 0.23
N LYS A 7 0.17 -15.93 1.45
CA LYS A 7 0.26 -15.13 2.68
C LYS A 7 1.61 -14.42 2.79
N ALA A 8 2.70 -15.14 2.57
CA ALA A 8 4.04 -14.56 2.61
C ALA A 8 4.21 -13.40 1.61
N LEU A 9 3.58 -13.50 0.42
CA LEU A 9 3.53 -12.38 -0.54
C LEU A 9 2.65 -11.23 -0.04
N CYS A 10 1.47 -11.52 0.48
CA CYS A 10 0.57 -10.47 0.98
C CYS A 10 1.15 -9.68 2.17
N ASP A 11 2.03 -10.32 2.96
CA ASP A 11 2.73 -9.70 4.09
C ASP A 11 4.01 -8.95 3.66
N ALA A 12 4.40 -9.04 2.39
CA ALA A 12 5.58 -8.35 1.88
C ALA A 12 5.32 -6.85 1.71
N PRO A 13 6.22 -5.95 2.17
CA PRO A 13 6.00 -4.50 2.11
C PRO A 13 5.88 -3.92 0.70
N ASP A 14 6.46 -4.60 -0.29
CA ASP A 14 6.38 -4.26 -1.71
C ASP A 14 5.14 -4.85 -2.40
N VAL A 15 4.25 -5.51 -1.66
CA VAL A 15 2.99 -6.04 -2.18
C VAL A 15 1.81 -5.26 -1.59
N CYS A 16 1.15 -4.49 -2.45
CA CYS A 16 0.09 -3.57 -2.04
C CYS A 16 -1.28 -4.05 -2.50
N SER A 17 -2.31 -3.86 -1.67
CA SER A 17 -3.68 -4.13 -2.08
C SER A 17 -4.17 -3.15 -3.14
N ARG A 18 -5.07 -3.61 -4.02
CA ARG A 18 -5.80 -2.74 -4.96
C ARG A 18 -6.35 -1.49 -4.27
N TRP A 19 -6.99 -1.69 -3.12
CA TRP A 19 -7.61 -0.63 -2.35
C TRP A 19 -6.58 0.42 -1.89
N LEU A 20 -5.44 0.00 -1.36
CA LEU A 20 -4.35 0.91 -0.96
C LEU A 20 -3.90 1.76 -2.16
N LEU A 21 -3.72 1.14 -3.33
CA LEU A 21 -3.24 1.82 -4.54
C LEU A 21 -4.26 2.82 -5.10
N GLU A 22 -5.52 2.42 -5.22
CA GLU A 22 -6.60 3.27 -5.75
C GLU A 22 -6.81 4.51 -4.87
N GLN A 23 -6.83 4.33 -3.56
CA GLN A 23 -6.99 5.47 -2.63
C GLN A 23 -5.72 6.34 -2.57
N THR A 24 -4.53 5.75 -2.70
CA THR A 24 -3.31 6.53 -2.84
C THR A 24 -3.33 7.38 -4.12
N LEU A 25 -3.82 6.83 -5.24
CA LEU A 25 -3.93 7.55 -6.51
C LEU A 25 -4.85 8.77 -6.43
N GLU A 26 -5.95 8.71 -5.66
CA GLU A 26 -6.83 9.86 -5.43
C GLU A 26 -6.09 11.04 -4.78
N LEU A 27 -5.05 10.78 -3.99
CA LEU A 27 -4.25 11.83 -3.32
C LEU A 27 -3.07 12.32 -4.18
N LEU A 28 -2.64 11.55 -5.17
CA LEU A 28 -1.40 11.80 -5.88
C LEU A 28 -1.53 12.77 -7.05
N GLU A 29 -2.72 13.19 -7.50
CA GLU A 29 -2.96 14.14 -8.60
C GLU A 29 -1.86 14.19 -9.70
N ALA A 30 -0.92 15.15 -9.60
CA ALA A 30 0.18 15.41 -10.55
C ALA A 30 1.54 14.81 -10.15
N HIS A 31 1.59 13.96 -9.12
CA HIS A 31 2.80 13.34 -8.63
C HIS A 31 3.31 12.28 -9.64
N PRO A 32 4.61 12.26 -9.98
CA PRO A 32 5.17 11.31 -10.96
C PRO A 32 4.89 9.84 -10.64
N ALA A 33 4.85 9.48 -9.35
CA ALA A 33 4.53 8.11 -8.93
C ALA A 33 3.10 7.68 -9.31
N ALA A 34 2.16 8.60 -9.58
CA ALA A 34 0.80 8.24 -9.98
C ALA A 34 0.77 7.37 -11.25
N GLU A 35 1.61 7.67 -12.24
CA GLU A 35 1.72 6.86 -13.45
C GLU A 35 2.23 5.45 -13.16
N ARG A 36 3.17 5.31 -12.22
CA ARG A 36 3.66 4.00 -11.80
C ARG A 36 2.60 3.17 -11.09
N LEU A 37 1.82 3.80 -10.20
CA LEU A 37 0.73 3.12 -9.51
C LEU A 37 -0.37 2.69 -10.50
N ARG A 38 -0.71 3.54 -11.48
CA ARG A 38 -1.64 3.17 -12.57
C ARG A 38 -1.10 2.02 -13.40
N ALA A 39 0.18 2.05 -13.76
CA ALA A 39 0.84 0.98 -14.49
C ALA A 39 0.80 -0.35 -13.71
N ALA A 40 1.07 -0.31 -12.40
CA ALA A 40 0.98 -1.48 -11.53
C ALA A 40 -0.44 -2.07 -11.52
N LEU A 41 -1.48 -1.25 -11.36
CA LEU A 41 -2.88 -1.68 -11.41
C LEU A 41 -3.32 -2.24 -12.76
N ALA A 42 -2.61 -1.92 -13.85
CA ALA A 42 -2.85 -2.46 -15.18
C ALA A 42 -2.14 -3.80 -15.43
N THR A 43 -1.27 -4.24 -14.52
CA THR A 43 -0.64 -5.58 -14.59
C THR A 43 -1.55 -6.66 -13.99
N ALA A 44 -1.17 -7.92 -14.19
CA ALA A 44 -1.85 -9.02 -13.52
C ALA A 44 -1.57 -8.98 -12.01
N PRO A 45 -2.60 -9.10 -11.14
CA PRO A 45 -2.39 -9.21 -9.71
C PRO A 45 -1.69 -10.51 -9.33
N VAL A 46 -1.20 -10.58 -8.10
CA VAL A 46 -0.65 -11.81 -7.51
C VAL A 46 -1.67 -12.93 -7.62
N GLU A 47 -1.22 -14.10 -8.11
CA GLU A 47 -2.06 -15.27 -8.29
C GLU A 47 -2.62 -15.74 -6.94
N LYS A 48 -3.94 -15.87 -6.85
CA LYS A 48 -4.63 -16.33 -5.65
C LYS A 48 -4.65 -17.86 -5.58
N PRO A 49 -4.72 -18.45 -4.37
CA PRO A 49 -5.05 -19.87 -4.21
C PRO A 49 -6.37 -20.22 -4.88
N ALA A 50 -6.49 -21.44 -5.40
CA ALA A 50 -7.64 -21.87 -6.20
C ALA A 50 -8.98 -21.81 -5.44
N ASP A 51 -8.93 -21.96 -4.12
CA ASP A 51 -10.07 -21.90 -3.20
C ASP A 51 -10.29 -20.51 -2.58
N HIS A 52 -9.51 -19.49 -3.00
CA HIS A 52 -9.67 -18.12 -2.53
C HIS A 52 -11.00 -17.52 -3.02
N ARG A 53 -11.82 -17.03 -2.08
CA ARG A 53 -13.17 -16.52 -2.39
C ARG A 53 -13.26 -15.01 -2.63
N GLY A 54 -12.20 -14.26 -2.35
CA GLY A 54 -12.17 -12.82 -2.59
C GLY A 54 -12.00 -12.47 -4.07
N GLY A 55 -12.88 -11.60 -4.57
CA GLY A 55 -12.84 -11.08 -5.95
C GLY A 55 -11.81 -9.96 -6.15
N ALA A 56 -11.95 -9.21 -7.25
CA ALA A 56 -11.02 -8.12 -7.63
C ALA A 56 -10.69 -7.09 -6.53
N PRO A 57 -11.60 -6.72 -5.60
CA PRO A 57 -11.27 -5.81 -4.50
C PRO A 57 -10.19 -6.32 -3.53
N THR A 58 -9.92 -7.63 -3.54
CA THR A 58 -8.89 -8.29 -2.72
C THR A 58 -7.62 -8.59 -3.51
N ASP A 59 -7.50 -8.05 -4.71
CA ASP A 59 -6.28 -8.20 -5.52
C ASP A 59 -5.11 -7.50 -4.82
N MET A 60 -3.96 -8.15 -4.91
CA MET A 60 -2.68 -7.65 -4.41
C MET A 60 -1.74 -7.49 -5.60
N PHE A 61 -0.89 -6.49 -5.57
CA PHE A 61 0.01 -6.13 -6.66
C PHE A 61 1.43 -6.02 -6.13
N LEU A 62 2.35 -6.70 -6.80
CA LEU A 62 3.77 -6.49 -6.58
C LEU A 62 4.16 -5.12 -7.15
N MET A 63 4.75 -4.30 -6.31
CA MET A 63 5.18 -2.95 -6.65
C MET A 63 6.67 -2.96 -6.97
N ASN A 64 7.06 -2.17 -7.97
CA ASN A 64 8.46 -1.96 -8.31
C ASN A 64 8.71 -0.45 -8.42
N LEU A 65 8.59 0.23 -7.28
CA LEU A 65 8.87 1.65 -7.15
C LEU A 65 10.31 1.85 -6.64
N SER A 66 10.94 2.91 -7.11
CA SER A 66 12.21 3.37 -6.54
C SER A 66 11.99 3.97 -5.14
N LEU A 67 13.07 4.03 -4.36
CA LEU A 67 13.06 4.67 -3.04
C LEU A 67 12.55 6.12 -3.11
N GLU A 68 12.95 6.88 -4.13
CA GLU A 68 12.49 8.26 -4.32
C GLU A 68 10.99 8.34 -4.57
N GLU A 69 10.45 7.45 -5.41
CA GLU A 69 9.00 7.39 -5.68
C GLU A 69 8.23 7.03 -4.41
N VAL A 70 8.66 6.01 -3.66
CA VAL A 70 8.02 5.61 -2.39
C VAL A 70 8.06 6.73 -1.36
N ALA A 71 9.23 7.37 -1.18
CA ALA A 71 9.39 8.49 -0.27
C ALA A 71 8.50 9.69 -0.66
N GLY A 72 8.34 9.95 -1.96
CA GLY A 72 7.43 10.96 -2.48
C GLY A 72 5.97 10.68 -2.15
N VAL A 73 5.53 9.43 -2.40
CA VAL A 73 4.17 8.99 -2.07
C VAL A 73 3.91 9.10 -0.57
N ARG A 74 4.81 8.57 0.26
CA ARG A 74 4.69 8.66 1.73
C ARG A 74 4.51 10.09 2.19
N ARG A 75 5.39 11.02 1.77
CA ARG A 75 5.31 12.43 2.16
C ARG A 75 3.97 13.06 1.76
N ARG A 76 3.44 12.75 0.57
CA ARG A 76 2.14 13.27 0.13
C ARG A 76 1.00 12.76 1.01
N ILE A 77 1.03 11.50 1.43
CA ILE A 77 0.03 10.94 2.33
C ILE A 77 0.15 11.53 3.73
N GLU A 78 1.36 11.67 4.27
CA GLU A 78 1.57 12.34 5.57
C GLU A 78 1.06 13.78 5.55
N GLN A 79 1.25 14.51 4.45
CA GLN A 79 0.67 15.84 4.26
C GLN A 79 -0.86 15.81 4.21
N ALA A 80 -1.46 14.83 3.52
CA ALA A 80 -2.92 14.63 3.50
C ALA A 80 -3.45 14.38 4.92
N VAL A 81 -2.81 13.49 5.68
CA VAL A 81 -3.14 13.20 7.09
C VAL A 81 -3.09 14.48 7.92
N ALA A 82 -2.00 15.25 7.83
CA ALA A 82 -1.82 16.48 8.60
C ALA A 82 -2.85 17.56 8.25
N ARG A 83 -3.38 17.56 7.02
CA ARG A 83 -4.42 18.48 6.54
C ARG A 83 -5.85 17.99 6.77
N GLY A 84 -6.01 16.76 7.27
CA GLY A 84 -7.33 16.12 7.39
C GLY A 84 -7.98 15.83 6.04
N GLU A 85 -7.19 15.70 4.97
CA GLU A 85 -7.68 15.27 3.67
C GLU A 85 -8.14 13.81 3.73
N THR A 86 -9.15 13.48 2.94
CA THR A 86 -9.68 12.12 2.83
C THR A 86 -9.93 11.77 1.38
N THR A 87 -9.87 10.49 1.07
CA THR A 87 -10.28 9.92 -0.22
C THR A 87 -11.76 9.50 -0.17
N SER A 88 -12.30 9.11 -1.32
CA SER A 88 -13.68 8.63 -1.46
C SER A 88 -14.05 7.52 -0.45
N ALA A 89 -13.09 6.65 -0.10
CA ALA A 89 -13.32 5.52 0.81
C ALA A 89 -12.74 5.69 2.23
N THR A 90 -12.06 6.79 2.56
CA THR A 90 -11.35 6.94 3.87
C THR A 90 -11.99 7.93 4.83
N GLY A 91 -13.10 8.58 4.44
CA GLY A 91 -13.77 9.61 5.25
C GLY A 91 -14.12 9.23 6.70
N ARG A 92 -14.29 7.94 7.02
CA ARG A 92 -14.56 7.46 8.40
C ARG A 92 -13.35 6.90 9.14
N ARG A 93 -12.35 6.37 8.43
CA ARG A 93 -11.21 5.64 9.02
C ARG A 93 -9.91 6.44 8.99
N GLY A 94 -9.86 7.51 8.20
CA GLY A 94 -8.65 8.29 7.97
C GLY A 94 -7.59 7.54 7.16
N LEU A 95 -6.43 8.18 7.02
CA LEU A 95 -5.30 7.72 6.20
C LEU A 95 -4.13 7.16 7.04
N GLY A 96 -4.33 6.92 8.34
CA GLY A 96 -3.26 6.48 9.25
C GLY A 96 -2.54 5.20 8.78
N GLY A 97 -3.31 4.16 8.45
CA GLY A 97 -2.76 2.91 7.93
C GLY A 97 -2.13 3.03 6.54
N PHE A 98 -2.44 4.07 5.77
CA PHE A 98 -1.78 4.33 4.49
C PHE A 98 -0.35 4.83 4.73
N ALA A 99 -0.20 5.82 5.62
CA ALA A 99 1.11 6.38 5.94
C ALA A 99 2.04 5.32 6.57
N GLU A 100 1.49 4.34 7.29
CA GLU A 100 2.23 3.19 7.82
C GLU A 100 2.67 2.25 6.70
N ALA A 101 1.77 1.82 5.82
CA ALA A 101 2.10 0.92 4.71
C ALA A 101 3.21 1.48 3.79
N TRP A 102 3.17 2.78 3.46
CA TRP A 102 4.24 3.38 2.65
C TRP A 102 5.55 3.58 3.41
N ARG A 103 5.53 3.70 4.75
CA ARG A 103 6.74 3.68 5.59
C ARG A 103 7.38 2.30 5.59
N GLU A 104 6.59 1.25 5.72
CA GLU A 104 7.07 -0.13 5.67
C GLU A 104 7.73 -0.44 4.33
N TYR A 105 7.13 0.00 3.21
CA TYR A 105 7.73 -0.16 1.89
C TYR A 105 9.04 0.66 1.76
N GLU A 106 9.08 1.90 2.24
CA GLU A 106 10.32 2.70 2.21
C GLU A 106 11.45 2.03 3.01
N ALA A 107 11.13 1.54 4.22
CA ALA A 107 12.09 0.84 5.07
C ALA A 107 12.58 -0.47 4.45
N HIS A 108 11.68 -1.22 3.80
CA HIS A 108 12.03 -2.40 3.02
C HIS A 108 13.06 -2.08 1.94
N LEU A 109 12.86 -1.01 1.17
CA LEU A 109 13.82 -0.58 0.13
C LEU A 109 15.15 -0.09 0.71
N LEU A 110 15.14 0.48 1.91
CA LEU A 110 16.35 0.89 2.62
C LEU A 110 17.09 -0.28 3.28
N GLY A 111 16.50 -1.49 3.29
CA GLY A 111 17.05 -2.64 4.02
C GLY A 111 17.06 -2.47 5.53
N VAL A 112 16.22 -1.56 6.05
CA VAL A 112 16.12 -1.29 7.49
C VAL A 112 15.01 -2.15 8.07
N PRO A 113 15.27 -2.96 9.12
CA PRO A 113 14.21 -3.66 9.80
C PRO A 113 13.27 -2.64 10.44
N MET A 114 12.01 -2.64 10.05
CA MET A 114 10.97 -1.97 10.82
C MET A 114 10.85 -2.71 12.15
N THR A 115 11.36 -2.12 13.23
CA THR A 115 10.93 -2.53 14.56
C THR A 115 9.43 -2.28 14.64
N PRO A 116 8.61 -3.25 15.06
CA PRO A 116 7.20 -3.00 15.31
C PRO A 116 7.12 -2.02 16.48
N ASP A 117 7.07 -0.72 16.17
CA ASP A 117 6.88 0.31 17.16
C ASP A 117 5.44 0.18 17.65
N PHE A 118 5.30 -0.51 18.78
CA PHE A 118 4.21 -0.43 19.73
C PHE A 118 2.81 -0.26 19.10
N ARG A 119 2.15 -1.38 18.78
CA ARG A 119 0.67 -1.38 18.84
C ARG A 119 0.32 -1.01 20.27
N PRO A 120 -0.32 0.14 20.57
CA PRO A 120 -0.92 0.27 21.88
C PRO A 120 -1.96 -0.85 21.95
N ASP A 121 -1.78 -1.76 22.90
CA ASP A 121 -2.81 -2.72 23.28
C ASP A 121 -4.10 -1.91 23.50
N GLY A 122 -5.01 -2.02 22.55
CA GLY A 122 -6.38 -1.54 22.70
C GLY A 122 -7.06 -2.45 23.71
N GLY A 123 -7.19 -1.95 24.93
CA GLY A 123 -7.99 -2.55 26.00
C GLY A 123 -9.49 -2.46 25.77
#